data_AF-A0A662KA32-F1
#
_entry.id   AF-A0A662KA32-F1
#
_cell.length_a   1.000
_cell.length_b   1.000
_cell.length_c   1.000
_cell.angle_alpha   90.00
_cell.angle_beta   90.00
_cell.angle_gamma   90.00
#
_symmetry.space_group_name_H-M   'P 1'
#
loop_
_entity.id
_entity.type
_entity.pdbx_description
1 polymer ?
#
loop_
_entity_poly.entity_id
_entity_poly.type
_entity_poly.pdbx_seq_one_letter_code
_entity_poly.pdbx_strand_id
1 'polypeptide(L)'
;MGQYYIIVNLDKKEYIHPHKFGDGLKLLEFGCSANGTMTALAILLADGNGRGGGDLFDENGNSPAIVGRWAGDRIVIAGDYADGMKFLEGVSKEELQKIANKFVYEEYRKAENVNLYHYAKEKFKDISEKVIEAMKCDGYIRETLKKVGVLKPDGMIRRR
;
A
#
# COMPACT_ATOMS: atom_id res chain seq x y z
N MET A 1 -15.10 -16.72 -0.86
CA MET A 1 -14.60 -15.45 -1.45
C MET A 1 -14.77 -14.36 -0.42
N GLY A 2 -13.88 -13.37 -0.37
CA GLY A 2 -13.93 -12.29 0.62
C GLY A 2 -13.37 -10.99 0.05
N GLN A 3 -13.62 -9.89 0.76
CA GLN A 3 -13.19 -8.55 0.39
C GLN A 3 -11.66 -8.39 0.54
N TYR A 4 -11.04 -7.76 -0.46
CA TYR A 4 -9.63 -7.42 -0.52
C TYR A 4 -9.42 -5.92 -0.34
N TYR A 5 -8.28 -5.56 0.24
CA TYR A 5 -7.98 -4.18 0.58
C TYR A 5 -6.60 -3.73 0.09
N ILE A 6 -6.48 -2.44 -0.20
CA ILE A 6 -5.20 -1.73 -0.32
C ILE A 6 -5.23 -0.50 0.58
N ILE A 7 -4.06 0.05 0.91
CA ILE A 7 -3.97 1.28 1.68
C ILE A 7 -3.62 2.42 0.74
N VAL A 8 -4.45 3.45 0.71
CA VAL A 8 -4.47 4.51 -0.28
C VAL A 8 -4.24 5.86 0.38
N ASN A 9 -3.30 6.64 -0.16
CA ASN A 9 -3.12 8.05 0.15
C ASN A 9 -3.81 8.90 -0.92
N LEU A 10 -4.84 9.65 -0.53
CA LEU A 10 -5.64 10.47 -1.43
C LEU A 10 -4.93 11.75 -1.89
N ASP A 11 -4.08 12.33 -1.04
CA ASP A 11 -3.41 13.61 -1.32
C ASP A 11 -2.26 13.44 -2.31
N LYS A 12 -1.48 12.36 -2.16
CA LYS A 12 -0.34 12.08 -3.04
C LYS A 12 -0.67 11.17 -4.21
N LYS A 13 -1.89 10.62 -4.25
CA LYS A 13 -2.32 9.63 -5.26
C LYS A 13 -1.36 8.43 -5.30
N GLU A 14 -1.09 7.87 -4.12
CA GLU A 14 -0.20 6.73 -3.91
C GLU A 14 -0.96 5.59 -3.20
N TYR A 15 -0.50 4.37 -3.36
CA TYR A 15 -1.00 3.25 -2.57
C TYR A 15 0.10 2.23 -2.24
N ILE A 16 -0.16 1.43 -1.21
CA ILE A 16 0.62 0.23 -0.89
C ILE A 16 -0.27 -1.02 -0.92
N HIS A 17 0.28 -2.14 -1.36
CA HIS A 17 -0.44 -3.37 -1.62
C HIS A 17 -0.01 -4.49 -0.65
N PRO A 18 -0.89 -4.98 0.25
CA PRO A 18 -0.52 -5.91 1.31
C PRO A 18 0.27 -7.16 0.87
N HIS A 19 -0.14 -7.82 -0.22
CA HIS A 19 0.60 -8.99 -0.74
C HIS A 19 2.07 -8.72 -1.10
N LYS A 20 2.45 -7.46 -1.41
CA LYS A 20 3.85 -7.13 -1.71
C LYS A 20 4.73 -7.18 -0.45
N PHE A 21 4.12 -7.03 0.73
CA PHE A 21 4.78 -7.14 2.03
C PHE A 21 4.69 -8.55 2.64
N GLY A 22 4.11 -9.51 1.91
CA GLY A 22 3.99 -10.91 2.36
C GLY A 22 2.74 -11.21 3.19
N ASP A 23 1.86 -10.23 3.40
CA ASP A 23 0.58 -10.44 4.08
C ASP A 23 -0.52 -10.91 3.13
N GLY A 24 -1.67 -11.30 3.68
CA GLY A 24 -2.91 -11.49 2.92
C GLY A 24 -3.63 -10.17 2.61
N LEU A 25 -4.67 -10.22 1.78
CA LEU A 25 -5.43 -9.05 1.32
C LEU A 25 -6.70 -8.76 2.11
N LYS A 26 -7.17 -9.67 2.97
CA LYS A 26 -8.34 -9.41 3.81
C LYS A 26 -7.96 -8.52 5.00
N LEU A 27 -8.91 -7.73 5.49
CA LEU A 27 -8.66 -6.71 6.52
C LEU A 27 -7.89 -7.24 7.74
N LEU A 28 -8.29 -8.39 8.29
CA LEU A 28 -7.63 -8.99 9.46
C LEU A 28 -6.38 -9.81 9.11
N GLU A 29 -6.14 -10.13 7.83
CA GLU A 29 -4.92 -10.84 7.41
C GLU A 29 -3.69 -9.94 7.50
N PHE A 30 -3.83 -8.63 7.25
CA PHE A 30 -2.75 -7.67 7.45
C PHE A 30 -2.97 -6.74 8.65
N GLY A 31 -4.19 -6.62 9.20
CA GLY A 31 -4.48 -5.70 10.31
C GLY A 31 -3.69 -5.98 11.59
N CYS A 32 -3.22 -7.21 11.79
CA CYS A 32 -2.33 -7.61 12.89
C CYS A 32 -0.89 -7.90 12.43
N SER A 33 -0.53 -7.51 11.21
CA SER A 33 0.79 -7.82 10.63
C SER A 33 1.93 -7.19 11.42
N ALA A 34 2.93 -7.98 11.76
CA ALA A 34 4.20 -7.52 12.29
C ALA A 34 5.27 -7.62 11.20
N ASN A 35 5.99 -6.53 10.95
CA ASN A 35 7.07 -6.42 9.95
C ASN A 35 6.62 -6.48 8.48
N GLY A 36 5.32 -6.50 8.22
CA GLY A 36 4.73 -6.41 6.87
C GLY A 36 4.04 -5.07 6.63
N THR A 37 2.78 -5.13 6.20
CA THR A 37 1.97 -3.99 5.75
C THR A 37 1.76 -2.94 6.84
N MET A 38 1.50 -3.34 8.09
CA MET A 38 1.27 -2.36 9.16
C MET A 38 2.54 -1.66 9.61
N THR A 39 3.69 -2.34 9.55
CA THR A 39 5.00 -1.70 9.72
C THR A 39 5.29 -0.72 8.59
N ALA A 40 4.99 -1.09 7.34
CA ALA A 40 5.09 -0.21 6.18
C ALA A 40 4.23 1.06 6.36
N LEU A 41 2.99 0.90 6.83
CA LEU A 41 2.11 2.02 7.13
C LEU A 41 2.65 2.90 8.27
N ALA A 42 3.12 2.31 9.37
CA ALA A 42 3.71 3.06 10.48
C ALA A 42 4.89 3.93 10.03
N ILE A 43 5.77 3.38 9.18
CA ILE A 43 6.89 4.12 8.57
C ILE A 43 6.40 5.30 7.74
N LEU A 44 5.39 5.08 6.89
CA LEU A 44 4.83 6.13 6.03
C LEU A 44 4.19 7.26 6.84
N LEU A 45 3.54 6.96 7.97
CA LEU A 45 2.81 7.93 8.78
C LEU A 45 3.67 8.64 9.84
N ALA A 46 4.91 8.22 10.06
CA ALA A 46 5.77 8.74 11.11
C ALA A 46 6.03 10.25 10.98
N ASP A 47 5.78 11.03 12.03
CA ASP A 47 6.20 12.43 12.11
C ASP A 47 7.55 12.54 12.83
N GLY A 48 8.62 12.34 12.07
CA GLY A 48 10.00 12.35 12.55
C GLY A 48 10.69 10.99 12.48
N ASN A 49 12.02 11.05 12.42
CA ASN A 49 12.96 9.93 12.38
C ASN A 49 14.36 10.49 12.70
N GLY A 50 15.31 9.66 13.13
CA GLY A 50 16.70 10.07 13.34
C GLY A 50 17.02 10.76 14.67
N ARG A 51 16.26 10.48 15.73
CA ARG A 51 16.36 11.06 17.08
C ARG A 51 16.65 10.04 18.19
N GLY A 52 16.62 8.73 17.93
CA GLY A 52 16.86 7.72 18.97
C GLY A 52 16.95 6.27 18.50
N GLY A 53 17.19 5.37 19.47
CA GLY A 53 17.23 3.93 19.24
C GLY A 53 15.84 3.39 18.94
N GLY A 54 15.59 3.02 17.68
CA GLY A 54 14.28 2.58 17.18
C GLY A 54 13.91 3.22 15.83
N ASP A 55 14.65 4.24 15.41
CA ASP A 55 14.50 4.87 14.11
C ASP A 55 15.03 4.01 12.96
N LEU A 56 14.49 4.24 11.76
CA LEU A 56 14.89 3.54 10.56
C LEU A 56 16.00 4.32 9.84
N PHE A 57 17.16 3.70 9.66
CA PHE A 57 18.28 4.29 8.95
C PHE A 57 18.69 3.44 7.76
N ASP A 58 19.16 4.06 6.69
CA ASP A 58 19.86 3.37 5.62
C ASP A 58 21.26 2.93 6.04
N GLU A 59 21.98 2.27 5.14
CA GLU A 59 23.34 1.76 5.39
C GLU A 59 24.37 2.87 5.69
N ASN A 60 24.07 4.11 5.32
CA ASN A 60 24.91 5.28 5.56
C ASN A 60 24.49 6.05 6.83
N GLY A 61 23.51 5.55 7.59
CA GLY A 61 23.00 6.21 8.79
C GLY A 61 22.04 7.36 8.51
N ASN A 62 21.51 7.49 7.29
CA ASN A 62 20.55 8.54 6.95
C ASN A 62 19.11 8.04 7.09
N SER A 63 18.18 8.95 7.35
CA SER A 63 16.74 8.65 7.31
C SER A 63 16.30 8.36 5.86
N PRO A 64 15.72 7.19 5.55
CA PRO A 64 15.16 6.95 4.23
C PRO A 64 14.06 7.98 3.89
N ALA A 65 14.05 8.48 2.66
CA ALA A 65 13.11 9.52 2.21
C ALA A 65 11.63 9.11 2.22
N ILE A 66 11.33 7.83 2.45
CA ILE A 66 9.97 7.32 2.57
C ILE A 66 9.39 7.49 3.98
N VAL A 67 10.23 7.63 5.00
CA VAL A 67 9.79 7.79 6.39
C VAL A 67 9.03 9.10 6.51
N GLY A 68 7.82 9.03 7.06
CA GLY A 68 6.92 10.19 7.19
C GLY A 68 6.38 10.75 5.88
N ARG A 69 6.56 10.05 4.77
CA ARG A 69 6.09 10.51 3.47
C ARG A 69 4.59 10.81 3.47
N TRP A 70 3.78 10.08 4.24
CA TRP A 70 2.33 10.23 4.35
C TRP A 70 1.89 10.89 5.67
N ALA A 71 2.82 11.45 6.46
CA ALA A 71 2.48 12.11 7.71
C ALA A 71 1.52 13.29 7.45
N GLY A 72 0.37 13.28 8.13
CA GLY A 72 -0.66 14.32 8.01
C GLY A 72 -1.58 14.21 6.78
N ASP A 73 -1.37 13.25 5.88
CA ASP A 73 -2.20 13.06 4.69
C ASP A 73 -3.51 12.29 4.98
N ARG A 74 -4.47 12.35 4.06
CA ARG A 74 -5.74 11.60 4.07
C ARG A 74 -5.56 10.17 3.57
N ILE A 75 -5.67 9.20 4.48
CA ILE A 75 -5.42 7.78 4.21
C ILE A 75 -6.70 6.94 4.36
N VAL A 76 -6.91 6.02 3.43
CA VAL A 76 -8.04 5.08 3.43
C VAL A 76 -7.55 3.65 3.21
N ILE A 77 -8.02 2.71 4.01
CA ILE A 77 -7.91 1.27 3.70
C ILE A 77 -9.10 0.92 2.80
N ALA A 78 -8.88 0.94 1.49
CA ALA A 78 -9.93 0.84 0.48
C ALA A 78 -10.20 -0.63 0.13
N GLY A 79 -11.46 -1.06 0.31
CA GLY A 79 -11.89 -2.42 -0.02
C GLY A 79 -12.52 -2.52 -1.41
N ASP A 80 -12.33 -3.63 -2.11
CA ASP A 80 -12.88 -3.88 -3.46
C ASP A 80 -14.40 -4.07 -3.50
N TYR A 81 -15.04 -4.41 -2.37
CA TYR A 81 -16.51 -4.50 -2.22
C TYR A 81 -17.11 -3.23 -1.57
N ALA A 82 -16.31 -2.18 -1.35
CA ALA A 82 -16.79 -0.95 -0.74
C ALA A 82 -17.72 -0.16 -1.69
N ASP A 83 -18.50 0.74 -1.10
CA ASP A 83 -19.42 1.63 -1.82
C ASP A 83 -18.73 2.29 -3.02
N GLY A 84 -19.37 2.19 -4.19
CA GLY A 84 -18.91 2.87 -5.39
C GLY A 84 -18.97 4.39 -5.25
N MET A 85 -18.08 5.08 -5.98
CA MET A 85 -17.93 6.54 -6.02
C MET A 85 -17.55 7.22 -4.69
N LYS A 86 -17.54 6.51 -3.57
CA LYS A 86 -17.10 7.04 -2.27
C LYS A 86 -15.61 7.39 -2.33
N PHE A 87 -15.27 8.61 -1.89
CA PHE A 87 -13.92 9.21 -1.98
C PHE A 87 -13.44 9.54 -3.41
N LEU A 88 -14.34 9.54 -4.40
CA LEU A 88 -14.05 9.86 -5.80
C LEU A 88 -14.74 11.17 -6.23
N GLU A 89 -14.96 12.08 -5.28
CA GLU A 89 -15.55 13.38 -5.57
C GLU A 89 -14.70 14.14 -6.60
N GLY A 90 -15.36 14.64 -7.66
CA GLY A 90 -14.69 15.37 -8.74
C GLY A 90 -14.10 14.51 -9.86
N VAL A 91 -14.15 13.18 -9.77
CA VAL A 91 -13.79 12.30 -10.91
C VAL A 91 -14.95 12.23 -11.90
N SER A 92 -14.68 12.38 -13.20
CA SER A 92 -15.73 12.38 -14.22
C SER A 92 -16.32 10.97 -14.43
N LYS A 93 -17.61 10.92 -14.79
CA LYS A 93 -18.29 9.64 -15.09
C LYS A 93 -17.63 8.89 -16.25
N GLU A 94 -17.11 9.60 -17.25
CA GLU A 94 -16.42 9.01 -18.40
C GLU A 94 -15.12 8.33 -17.97
N GLU A 95 -14.38 8.93 -17.03
CA GLU A 95 -13.18 8.32 -16.47
C GLU A 95 -13.52 7.06 -15.67
N LEU A 96 -14.52 7.13 -14.79
CA LEU A 96 -15.00 5.97 -14.04
C LEU A 96 -15.49 4.86 -14.97
N GLN A 97 -16.22 5.21 -16.04
CA GLN A 97 -16.71 4.22 -17.00
C GLN A 97 -15.56 3.48 -17.71
N LYS A 98 -14.45 4.16 -18.03
CA LYS A 98 -13.26 3.49 -18.61
C LYS A 98 -12.69 2.41 -17.69
N ILE A 99 -12.73 2.64 -16.38
CA ILE A 99 -12.28 1.66 -15.37
C ILE A 99 -13.31 0.54 -15.24
N ALA A 100 -14.60 0.90 -15.14
CA ALA A 100 -15.70 -0.05 -15.04
C ALA A 100 -15.71 -1.05 -16.20
N ASN A 101 -15.38 -0.59 -17.42
CA ASN A 101 -15.29 -1.46 -18.61
C ASN A 101 -14.24 -2.57 -18.50
N LYS A 102 -13.30 -2.48 -17.56
CA LYS A 102 -12.31 -3.53 -17.29
C LYS A 102 -12.82 -4.61 -16.34
N PHE A 103 -14.01 -4.44 -15.76
CA PHE A 103 -14.58 -5.45 -14.86
C PHE A 103 -14.94 -6.71 -15.64
N VAL A 104 -14.71 -7.85 -14.99
CA VAL A 104 -14.87 -9.19 -15.58
C VAL A 104 -16.33 -9.44 -15.95
N TYR A 105 -17.26 -9.22 -15.02
CA TYR A 105 -18.68 -9.44 -15.26
C TYR A 105 -19.36 -8.16 -15.78
N GLU A 106 -20.17 -8.34 -16.82
CA GLU A 106 -20.75 -7.22 -17.57
C GLU A 106 -21.76 -6.41 -16.75
N GLU A 107 -22.52 -7.05 -15.86
CA GLU A 107 -23.49 -6.36 -15.02
C GLU A 107 -22.85 -5.33 -14.07
N TYR A 108 -21.55 -5.49 -13.77
CA TYR A 108 -20.80 -4.55 -12.93
C TYR A 108 -20.15 -3.41 -13.72
N ARG A 109 -20.16 -3.41 -15.05
CA ARG A 109 -19.50 -2.39 -15.90
C ARG A 109 -20.24 -1.04 -15.93
N LYS A 110 -20.49 -0.47 -14.75
CA LYS A 110 -21.13 0.83 -14.54
C LYS A 110 -20.18 1.73 -13.76
N ALA A 111 -20.08 3.00 -14.14
CA ALA A 111 -19.28 4.00 -13.43
C ALA A 111 -19.58 4.03 -11.92
N GLU A 112 -20.85 3.86 -11.55
CA GLU A 112 -21.33 3.86 -10.16
C GLU A 112 -20.79 2.70 -9.32
N ASN A 113 -20.29 1.62 -9.95
CA ASN A 113 -19.70 0.47 -9.23
C ASN A 113 -18.19 0.64 -8.97
N VAL A 114 -17.56 1.68 -9.53
CA VAL A 114 -16.13 1.92 -9.33
C VAL A 114 -15.93 2.59 -7.97
N ASN A 115 -15.28 1.89 -7.06
CA ASN A 115 -14.85 2.42 -5.77
C ASN A 115 -13.35 2.80 -5.76
N LEU A 116 -12.89 3.36 -4.65
CA LEU A 116 -11.51 3.83 -4.48
C LEU A 116 -10.47 2.73 -4.71
N TYR A 117 -10.75 1.46 -4.34
CA TYR A 117 -9.82 0.35 -4.59
C TYR A 117 -9.55 0.19 -6.08
N HIS A 118 -10.60 0.14 -6.90
CA HIS A 118 -10.47 0.00 -8.35
C HIS A 118 -9.78 1.22 -8.98
N TYR A 119 -10.20 2.42 -8.55
CA TYR A 119 -9.64 3.67 -9.08
C TYR A 119 -8.15 3.81 -8.77
N ALA A 120 -7.74 3.59 -7.51
CA ALA A 120 -6.35 3.74 -7.09
C ALA A 120 -5.43 2.72 -7.79
N LYS A 121 -5.84 1.46 -7.96
CA LYS A 121 -5.02 0.48 -8.67
C LYS A 121 -4.77 0.84 -10.14
N GLU A 122 -5.66 1.61 -10.74
CA GLU A 122 -5.53 2.05 -12.13
C GLU A 122 -4.80 3.40 -12.26
N LYS A 123 -5.02 4.33 -11.33
CA LYS A 123 -4.64 5.74 -11.48
C LYS A 123 -3.57 6.21 -10.51
N PHE A 124 -3.39 5.52 -9.39
CA PHE A 124 -2.45 5.91 -8.35
C PHE A 124 -1.15 5.14 -8.49
N LYS A 125 -0.09 5.70 -7.91
CA LYS A 125 1.23 5.09 -7.93
C LYS A 125 1.36 4.04 -6.82
N ASP A 126 1.66 2.81 -7.19
CA ASP A 126 2.10 1.80 -6.24
C ASP A 126 3.51 2.15 -5.74
N ILE A 127 3.65 2.42 -4.45
CA ILE A 127 4.95 2.72 -3.83
C ILE A 127 5.48 1.55 -3.00
N SER A 128 4.83 0.39 -2.99
CA SER A 128 5.15 -0.72 -2.08
C SER A 128 6.62 -1.14 -2.13
N GLU A 129 7.20 -1.27 -3.33
CA GLU A 129 8.61 -1.62 -3.48
C GLU A 129 9.54 -0.58 -2.86
N LYS A 130 9.22 0.72 -2.97
CA LYS A 130 10.01 1.78 -2.33
C LYS A 130 9.97 1.68 -0.81
N VAL A 131 8.83 1.29 -0.25
CA VAL A 131 8.71 1.09 1.19
C VAL A 131 9.50 -0.15 1.62
N ILE A 132 9.44 -1.24 0.85
CA ILE A 132 10.22 -2.46 1.11
C ILE A 132 11.73 -2.17 1.07
N GLU A 133 12.17 -1.33 0.13
CA GLU A 133 13.57 -0.89 0.04
C GLU A 133 14.04 -0.14 1.30
N ALA A 134 13.18 0.64 1.95
CA ALA A 134 13.52 1.26 3.24
C ALA A 134 13.42 0.26 4.39
N MET A 135 12.36 -0.57 4.42
CA MET A 135 12.12 -1.56 5.47
C MET A 135 13.28 -2.53 5.62
N LYS A 136 13.91 -2.96 4.51
CA LYS A 136 15.04 -3.89 4.55
C LYS A 136 16.34 -3.27 5.10
N CYS A 137 16.37 -1.97 5.38
CA CYS A 137 17.50 -1.35 6.06
C CYS A 137 17.57 -1.77 7.54
N ASP A 138 16.43 -2.09 8.16
CA ASP A 138 16.41 -2.75 9.46
C ASP A 138 16.74 -4.24 9.33
N GLY A 139 17.70 -4.72 10.12
CA GLY A 139 18.20 -6.09 10.03
C GLY A 139 17.14 -7.14 10.39
N TYR A 140 16.31 -6.88 11.40
CA TYR A 140 15.29 -7.82 11.85
C TYR A 140 14.13 -7.92 10.84
N ILE A 141 13.67 -6.77 10.33
CA ILE A 141 12.64 -6.71 9.29
C ILE A 141 13.16 -7.37 8.01
N ARG A 142 14.41 -7.09 7.59
CA ARG A 142 15.04 -7.71 6.41
C ARG A 142 15.01 -9.23 6.48
N GLU A 143 15.41 -9.83 7.60
CA GLU A 143 15.39 -11.29 7.76
C GLU A 143 13.97 -11.85 7.78
N THR A 144 13.01 -11.11 8.35
CA THR A 144 11.59 -11.49 8.31
C THR A 144 11.06 -11.48 6.88
N LEU A 145 11.34 -10.44 6.09
CA LEU A 145 10.93 -10.34 4.69
C LEU A 145 11.56 -11.44 3.81
N LYS A 146 12.76 -11.91 4.12
CA LYS A 146 13.34 -13.11 3.48
C LYS A 146 12.54 -14.37 3.80
N LYS A 147 12.19 -14.60 5.07
CA LYS A 147 11.42 -15.78 5.52
C LYS A 147 10.05 -15.89 4.87
N VAL A 148 9.35 -14.77 4.69
CA VAL A 148 8.03 -14.73 4.04
C VAL A 148 8.09 -14.65 2.51
N GLY A 149 9.29 -14.70 1.93
CA GLY A 149 9.49 -14.72 0.48
C GLY A 149 9.13 -13.41 -0.22
N VAL A 150 9.30 -12.28 0.46
CA VAL A 150 9.29 -10.94 -0.14
C VAL A 150 10.68 -10.61 -0.69
N LEU A 151 11.74 -10.96 0.06
CA LEU A 151 13.12 -10.83 -0.38
C LEU A 151 13.72 -12.18 -0.81
N LYS A 152 14.68 -12.13 -1.73
CA LYS A 152 15.58 -13.23 -2.05
C LYS A 152 16.68 -13.35 -0.98
N PRO A 153 17.43 -14.47 -0.93
CA PRO A 153 18.56 -14.62 0.00
C PRO A 153 19.60 -13.50 -0.11
N ASP A 154 19.83 -12.98 -1.33
CA ASP A 154 20.71 -11.85 -1.64
C ASP A 154 20.17 -10.47 -1.22
N GLY A 155 18.94 -10.41 -0.67
CA GLY A 155 18.30 -9.17 -0.23
C GLY A 155 17.59 -8.38 -1.33
N MET A 156 17.58 -8.85 -2.58
CA MET A 156 16.78 -8.23 -3.65
C MET A 156 15.29 -8.57 -3.49
N ILE A 157 14.42 -7.62 -3.85
CA ILE A 157 12.96 -7.86 -3.88
C ILE A 157 12.63 -8.98 -4.88
N ARG A 158 11.83 -9.96 -4.45
CA ARG A 158 11.23 -10.95 -5.34
C ARG A 158 10.08 -10.29 -6.09
N ARG A 159 10.29 -10.02 -7.39
CA ARG A 159 9.19 -9.64 -8.28
C ARG A 159 8.31 -10.87 -8.48
N ARG A 160 7.05 -10.78 -8.06
CA ARG A 160 6.00 -11.78 -8.30
C ARG A 160 5.19 -11.37 -9.52
#